data_AF-A0A7J3ZRH9-F1
#
_entry.id   AF-A0A7J3ZRH9-F1
#
_cell.length_a   1.000
_cell.length_b   1.000
_cell.length_c   1.000
_cell.angle_alpha   90.00
_cell.angle_beta   90.00
_cell.angle_gamma   90.00
#
_symmetry.space_group_name_H-M   'P 1'
#
loop_
_entity.id
_entity.type
_entity.pdbx_description
1 polymer ?
#
loop_
_entity_poly.entity_id
_entity_poly.type
_entity_poly.pdbx_seq_one_letter_code
_entity_poly.pdbx_strand_id
1 'polypeptide(L)'
;MKFVVNGMLGKVARWLRMLGYDTKYFNAMSDDEILKVASEEKRILLTRDYQFLRRLIFMVLGQFLLKEKTILRGLLTSQSNLILSLR
;
A
#
# COMPACT_ATOMS: atom_id res chain seq x y z
N MET A 1 -5.23 11.82 13.68
CA MET A 1 -4.90 11.24 12.35
C MET A 1 -3.59 11.82 11.85
N LYS A 2 -2.78 11.00 11.16
CA LYS A 2 -1.50 11.43 10.58
C LYS A 2 -1.56 11.33 9.07
N PHE A 3 -1.07 12.37 8.39
CA PHE A 3 -1.06 12.46 6.94
C PHE A 3 0.37 12.60 6.41
N VAL A 4 0.56 12.11 5.19
CA VAL A 4 1.68 12.48 4.33
C VAL A 4 1.10 13.00 3.01
N VAL A 5 1.63 14.11 2.51
CA VAL A 5 1.07 14.83 1.37
C VAL A 5 2.19 15.11 0.38
N ASN A 6 1.98 14.78 -0.89
CA ASN A 6 2.97 15.07 -1.93
C ASN A 6 2.92 16.54 -2.41
N GLY A 7 3.89 16.93 -3.24
CA GLY A 7 4.06 18.29 -3.73
C GLY A 7 2.84 18.85 -4.46
N MET A 8 2.03 17.98 -5.07
CA MET A 8 0.82 18.37 -5.81
C MET A 8 -0.30 18.94 -4.91
N LEU A 9 -0.21 18.74 -3.60
CA LEU A 9 -1.27 19.05 -2.64
C LEU A 9 -0.84 20.01 -1.53
N GLY A 10 0.13 20.90 -1.80
CA GLY A 10 0.63 21.86 -0.80
C GLY A 10 -0.44 22.71 -0.11
N LYS A 11 -1.49 23.14 -0.82
CA LYS A 11 -2.63 23.85 -0.21
C LYS A 11 -3.39 22.97 0.79
N VAL A 12 -3.61 21.70 0.47
CA VAL A 12 -4.29 20.75 1.37
C VAL A 12 -3.42 20.44 2.58
N ALA A 13 -2.11 20.27 2.40
CA ALA A 13 -1.18 20.10 3.53
C ALA A 13 -1.25 21.27 4.52
N ARG A 14 -1.37 22.51 4.02
CA ARG A 14 -1.55 23.71 4.86
C ARG A 14 -2.85 23.65 5.65
N TRP A 15 -3.97 23.35 5.01
CA TRP A 15 -5.26 23.23 5.69
C TRP A 15 -5.27 22.15 6.77
N LEU A 16 -4.70 20.98 6.48
CA LEU A 16 -4.61 19.89 7.46
C LEU A 16 -3.80 20.29 8.69
N ARG A 17 -2.69 21.01 8.52
CA ARG A 17 -1.91 21.56 9.65
C ARG A 17 -2.69 22.59 10.45
N MET A 18 -3.41 23.49 9.77
CA MET A 18 -4.24 24.50 10.44
C MET A 18 -5.38 23.87 11.26
N LEU A 19 -5.91 22.74 10.80
CA LEU A 19 -6.91 21.95 11.54
C LEU A 19 -6.31 21.09 12.66
N GLY A 20 -5.00 21.15 12.89
CA GLY A 20 -4.32 20.42 13.97
C GLY A 20 -3.91 18.99 13.63
N TYR A 21 -3.98 18.56 12.37
CA TYR A 21 -3.54 17.22 11.97
C TYR A 21 -2.02 17.15 11.76
N ASP A 22 -1.39 16.10 12.29
CA ASP A 22 0.02 15.78 12.02
C ASP A 22 0.20 15.47 10.52
N THR A 23 0.80 16.41 9.79
CA THR A 23 0.87 16.37 8.33
C THR A 23 2.30 16.62 7.83
N LYS A 24 2.93 15.57 7.31
CA LYS A 24 4.20 15.65 6.59
C LYS A 24 3.95 16.03 5.14
N TYR A 25 4.71 17.00 4.62
CA TYR A 25 4.59 17.48 3.24
C TYR A 25 5.94 17.30 2.56
N PHE A 26 5.95 16.70 1.37
CA PHE A 26 7.16 16.48 0.60
C PHE A 26 7.01 17.09 -0.79
N ASN A 27 7.87 18.05 -1.12
CA ASN A 27 7.81 18.79 -2.38
C ASN A 27 8.49 18.04 -3.54
N ALA A 28 9.60 17.37 -3.26
CA ALA A 28 10.40 16.64 -4.23
C ALA A 28 11.07 15.44 -3.53
N MET A 29 10.29 14.38 -3.35
CA MET A 29 10.73 13.11 -2.76
C MET A 29 10.27 12.00 -3.69
N SER A 30 11.03 10.91 -3.77
CA SER A 30 10.65 9.79 -4.61
C SER A 30 9.38 9.11 -4.09
N ASP A 31 8.63 8.50 -5.00
CA ASP A 31 7.44 7.70 -4.69
C ASP A 31 7.72 6.64 -3.61
N ASP A 32 8.85 5.95 -3.72
CA ASP A 32 9.25 4.88 -2.78
C ASP A 32 9.53 5.39 -1.36
N GLU A 33 10.19 6.55 -1.24
CA GLU A 33 10.45 7.17 0.07
C GLU A 33 9.16 7.67 0.72
N ILE A 34 8.24 8.24 -0.06
CA ILE A 34 6.92 8.66 0.43
C ILE A 34 6.15 7.45 0.96
N LEU A 35 6.17 6.33 0.23
CA LEU A 35 5.52 5.08 0.65
C LEU A 35 6.16 4.47 1.88
N LYS A 36 7.49 4.50 1.98
CA LYS A 36 8.22 4.05 3.15
C LYS A 36 7.79 4.83 4.39
N VAL A 37 7.80 6.16 4.33
CA VAL A 37 7.36 7.02 5.44
C VAL A 37 5.88 6.78 5.77
N ALA A 38 5.03 6.65 4.75
CA ALA A 38 3.61 6.37 4.95
C ALA A 38 3.37 5.05 5.69
N SER A 39 4.10 4.00 5.30
CA SER A 39 3.99 2.66 5.86
C SER A 39 4.57 2.59 7.28
N GLU A 40 5.81 3.03 7.48
CA GLU A 40 6.53 2.96 8.76
C GLU A 40 5.83 3.77 9.85
N GLU A 41 5.33 4.96 9.52
CA GLU A 41 4.66 5.85 10.47
C GLU A 41 3.13 5.69 10.50
N LYS A 42 2.58 4.74 9.73
CA LYS A 42 1.13 4.49 9.60
C LYS A 42 0.35 5.76 9.24
N ARG A 43 0.85 6.53 8.27
CA ARG A 43 0.23 7.78 7.78
C ARG A 43 -0.65 7.54 6.58
N ILE A 44 -1.71 8.33 6.47
CA ILE A 44 -2.58 8.36 5.29
C ILE A 44 -1.88 9.20 4.22
N LEU A 45 -1.62 8.62 3.06
CA LEU A 45 -1.03 9.30 1.91
C LEU A 45 -2.09 9.99 1.06
N LEU A 46 -1.93 11.30 0.88
CA LEU A 46 -2.75 12.12 0.00
C LEU A 46 -1.93 12.55 -1.22
N THR A 47 -2.44 12.22 -2.39
CA THR A 47 -1.85 12.57 -3.69
C THR A 47 -2.95 12.75 -4.73
N ARG A 48 -2.70 13.63 -5.72
CA ARG A 48 -3.52 13.75 -6.94
C ARG A 48 -2.87 13.07 -8.16
N ASP A 49 -1.75 12.39 -7.95
CA ASP A 49 -1.05 11.69 -9.01
C ASP A 49 -1.73 10.34 -9.30
N TYR A 50 -2.49 10.30 -10.39
CA TYR A 50 -3.20 9.10 -10.83
C TYR A 50 -2.25 7.96 -11.23
N GLN A 51 -1.06 8.25 -11.74
CA GLN A 51 -0.09 7.20 -12.11
C GLN A 51 0.47 6.53 -10.86
N PHE A 52 0.79 7.32 -9.84
CA PHE A 52 1.24 6.81 -8.55
C PHE A 52 0.14 6.03 -7.82
N LEU A 53 -1.11 6.53 -7.81
CA LEU A 53 -2.25 5.78 -7.27
C LEU A 53 -2.46 4.44 -8.01
N ARG A 54 -2.35 4.43 -9.34
CA ARG A 54 -2.46 3.19 -10.11
C ARG A 54 -1.36 2.20 -9.73
N ARG A 55 -0.10 2.63 -9.61
CA ARG A 55 1.01 1.78 -9.17
C ARG A 55 0.75 1.18 -7.78
N LEU A 56 0.26 2.00 -6.85
CA LEU A 56 -0.12 1.56 -5.50
C LEU A 56 -1.19 0.47 -5.51
N ILE A 57 -2.27 0.69 -6.25
CA ILE A 57 -3.36 -0.29 -6.38
C ILE A 57 -2.84 -1.60 -6.98
N PHE A 58 -2.02 -1.52 -8.04
CA PHE A 58 -1.41 -2.72 -8.64
C PHE A 58 -0.51 -3.48 -7.66
N MET A 59 0.29 -2.80 -6.85
CA MET A 59 1.12 -3.44 -5.83
C MET A 59 0.27 -4.12 -4.75
N VAL A 60 -0.75 -3.43 -4.22
CA VAL A 60 -1.63 -3.97 -3.17
C VAL A 60 -2.41 -5.17 -3.69
N LEU A 61 -2.99 -5.08 -4.89
CA LEU A 61 -3.70 -6.19 -5.52
C LEU A 61 -2.76 -7.35 -5.85
N GLY A 62 -1.54 -7.08 -6.33
CA GLY A 62 -0.53 -8.10 -6.56
C GLY A 62 -0.17 -8.85 -5.29
N GLN A 63 0.09 -8.14 -4.18
CA GLN A 63 0.34 -8.75 -2.87
C GLN A 63 -0.84 -9.59 -2.38
N PHE A 64 -2.07 -9.09 -2.57
CA PHE A 64 -3.27 -9.84 -2.20
C PHE A 64 -3.40 -11.15 -3.01
N LEU A 65 -3.24 -11.07 -4.34
CA LEU A 65 -3.29 -12.24 -5.22
C LEU A 65 -2.17 -13.24 -4.95
N LEU A 66 -0.95 -12.78 -4.61
CA LEU A 66 0.15 -13.65 -4.21
C LEU A 66 -0.12 -14.33 -2.87
N LYS A 67 -0.75 -13.62 -1.93
CA LYS A 67 -1.16 -14.19 -0.64
C LYS A 67 -2.22 -15.28 -0.82
N GLU A 68 -3.24 -15.07 -1.65
CA GLU A 68 -4.25 -16.10 -1.95
C GLU A 68 -3.65 -17.31 -2.69
N LYS A 69 -2.80 -17.09 -3.70
CA LYS A 69 -2.15 -18.19 -4.43
C LYS A 69 -1.22 -19.03 -3.53
N THR A 70 -0.63 -18.42 -2.51
CA THR A 70 0.21 -19.13 -1.53
C THR A 70 -0.62 -20.05 -0.64
N ILE A 71 -1.83 -19.62 -0.25
CA ILE A 71 -2.78 -20.45 0.51
C ILE A 71 -3.25 -21.65 -0.33
N LEU A 72 -3.53 -21.43 -1.63
CA LEU A 72 -3.94 -22.51 -2.55
C LEU A 72 -2.82 -23.54 -2.78
N ARG A 73 -1.55 -23.13 -2.81
CA ARG A 73 -0.43 -24.09 -2.84
C ARG A 73 -0.39 -24.93 -1.56
N GLY A 74 -0.61 -24.33 -0.39
CA GLY A 74 -0.66 -25.05 0.88
C GLY A 74 -1.76 -26.13 0.95
N LEU A 75 -2.92 -25.90 0.35
CA LEU A 75 -3.99 -26.91 0.27
C LEU A 75 -3.70 -28.04 -0.73
N LEU A 76 -3.09 -27.73 -1.88
CA LEU A 76 -2.80 -28.72 -2.91
C LEU A 76 -1.66 -29.68 -2.50
N THR A 77 -0.69 -29.21 -1.70
CA THR A 77 0.37 -30.09 -1.16
C THR A 77 -0.16 -31.00 -0.05
N SER A 78 -1.20 -30.61 0.68
CA SER A 78 -1.77 -31.42 1.77
C SER A 78 -2.76 -32.50 1.28
N GLN A 79 -3.39 -32.32 0.11
CA GLN A 79 -4.28 -33.33 -0.52
C GLN A 79 -3.54 -34.35 -1.39
N SER A 80 -2.23 -34.19 -1.62
CA SER A 80 -1.43 -35.13 -2.42
C SER A 80 -1.26 -36.50 -1.74
N ASN A 81 -1.47 -36.62 -0.43
CA ASN A 81 -1.48 -37.91 0.28
C ASN A 81 -2.84 -38.62 0.29
N LEU A 82 -3.91 -38.04 -0.27
CA LEU A 82 -5.21 -38.70 -0.34
C LEU A 82 -5.51 -39.35 -1.71
N ILE A 83 -4.72 -39.05 -2.75
CA ILE A 83 -4.98 -39.52 -4.13
C ILE A 83 -4.13 -40.75 -4.52
N LEU A 84 -3.13 -41.15 -3.72
CA LEU A 84 -2.33 -42.36 -3.97
C LEU A 84 -2.85 -43.64 -3.27
N SER A 85 -4.06 -43.62 -2.71
CA SER A 85 -4.73 -44.82 -2.15
C SER A 85 -5.85 -45.38 -3.05
N LEU A 86 -6.07 -44.81 -4.24
CA LEU A 86 -6.98 -45.36 -5.24
C LEU A 86 -6.31 -45.47 -6.61
N ARG A 87 -5.17 -46.16 -6.66
CA ARG A 87 -4.82 -47.08 -7.75
C ARG A 87 -3.63 -47.96 -7.38
#